data_AF-A3UGE3-F1
#
_entry.id   AF-A3UGE3-F1
#
_cell.length_a   1.000
_cell.length_b   1.000
_cell.length_c   1.000
_cell.angle_alpha   90.00
_cell.angle_beta   90.00
_cell.angle_gamma   90.00
#
_symmetry.space_group_name_H-M   'P 1'
#
loop_
_entity.id
_entity.type
_entity.pdbx_description
1 polymer ?
#
loop_
_entity_poly.entity_id
_entity_poly.type
_entity_poly.pdbx_seq_one_letter_code
_entity_poly.pdbx_strand_id
1 'polypeptide(L)'
;MITSLMPETASAPKSARQRYAFRATVLMLGFIGLYVSPELFELAGSTLILRALAVLCLLGVVYEFAALMRALDELQLRIHLIALACAGGAVCTLMTGWGLIALENDLRTPGAVLALPGMALGYYIALFFITRRYA
;
A
#
# COMPACT_ATOMS: atom_id res chain seq x y z
N MET A 1 -4.52 -14.33 -15.63
CA MET A 1 -5.11 -12.96 -15.62
C MET A 1 -4.71 -12.15 -14.38
N ILE A 2 -4.72 -12.73 -13.17
CA ILE A 2 -4.29 -12.05 -11.90
C ILE A 2 -2.83 -11.53 -11.96
N THR A 3 -1.94 -12.22 -12.66
CA THR A 3 -0.52 -11.84 -12.77
C THR A 3 -0.26 -10.51 -13.48
N SER A 4 -1.18 -10.05 -14.34
CA SER A 4 -1.05 -8.73 -14.99
C SER A 4 -1.50 -7.58 -14.09
N LEU A 5 -2.36 -7.87 -13.10
CA LEU A 5 -2.94 -6.88 -12.18
C LEU A 5 -2.08 -6.67 -10.92
N MET A 6 -1.37 -7.71 -10.48
CA MET A 6 -0.51 -7.70 -9.29
C MET A 6 0.86 -8.30 -9.65
N PRO A 7 1.75 -7.55 -10.32
CA PRO A 7 3.05 -8.04 -10.77
C PRO A 7 3.92 -8.60 -9.63
N GLU A 8 3.76 -8.12 -8.40
CA GLU A 8 4.40 -8.64 -7.19
C GLU A 8 4.01 -10.08 -6.83
N THR A 9 2.95 -10.60 -7.43
CA THR A 9 2.52 -11.98 -7.22
C THR A 9 3.00 -12.94 -8.30
N ALA A 10 3.63 -12.43 -9.38
CA ALA A 10 3.93 -13.21 -10.58
C ALA A 10 4.87 -14.39 -10.32
N SER A 11 5.89 -14.18 -9.48
CA SER A 11 6.90 -15.16 -9.10
C SER A 11 6.54 -15.98 -7.85
N ALA A 12 5.51 -15.59 -7.10
CA ALA A 12 5.11 -16.30 -5.88
C ALA A 12 4.40 -17.64 -6.16
N PRO A 13 4.53 -18.65 -5.27
CA PRO A 13 3.76 -19.89 -5.34
C PRO A 13 2.24 -19.65 -5.42
N LYS A 14 1.51 -20.53 -6.11
CA LYS A 14 0.06 -20.37 -6.35
C LYS A 14 -0.75 -20.19 -5.05
N SER A 15 -0.42 -20.94 -4.00
CA SER A 15 -1.09 -20.86 -2.70
C SER A 15 -0.86 -19.50 -2.01
N ALA A 16 0.38 -19.01 -1.99
CA ALA A 16 0.72 -17.70 -1.43
C ALA A 16 0.06 -16.56 -2.21
N ARG A 17 0.05 -16.65 -3.54
CA ARG A 17 -0.62 -15.69 -4.44
C ARG A 17 -2.12 -15.60 -4.17
N GLN A 18 -2.81 -16.73 -4.11
CA GLN A 18 -4.26 -16.74 -3.85
C GLN A 18 -4.59 -16.22 -2.46
N ARG A 19 -3.80 -16.60 -1.44
CA ARG A 19 -3.96 -16.08 -0.08
C ARG A 19 -3.82 -14.56 -0.05
N TYR A 20 -2.75 -14.03 -0.65
CA TYR A 20 -2.50 -12.60 -0.72
C TYR A 20 -3.62 -11.88 -1.48
N ALA A 21 -3.92 -12.31 -2.71
CA ALA A 21 -4.92 -11.67 -3.55
C ALA A 21 -6.29 -11.60 -2.86
N PHE A 22 -6.72 -12.68 -2.21
CA PHE A 22 -8.00 -12.69 -1.49
C PHE A 22 -7.95 -11.84 -0.22
N ARG A 23 -6.99 -12.10 0.69
CA ARG A 23 -6.95 -11.45 2.01
C ARG A 23 -6.61 -9.97 1.91
N ALA A 24 -5.64 -9.59 1.08
CA ALA A 24 -5.28 -8.19 0.89
C ALA A 24 -6.44 -7.40 0.26
N THR A 25 -7.18 -7.99 -0.68
CA THR A 25 -8.37 -7.35 -1.26
C THR A 25 -9.46 -7.18 -0.21
N VAL A 26 -9.78 -8.20 0.58
CA VAL A 26 -10.78 -8.10 1.66
C VAL A 26 -10.38 -7.03 2.68
N LEU A 27 -9.11 -6.99 3.08
CA LEU A 27 -8.62 -6.00 4.04
C LEU A 27 -8.62 -4.58 3.45
N MET A 28 -8.28 -4.40 2.17
CA MET A 28 -8.35 -3.09 1.52
C MET A 28 -9.80 -2.61 1.33
N LEU A 29 -10.72 -3.50 0.95
CA LEU A 29 -12.14 -3.17 0.88
C LEU A 29 -12.69 -2.81 2.27
N GLY A 30 -12.27 -3.54 3.30
CA GLY A 30 -12.59 -3.21 4.69
C GLY A 30 -12.05 -1.83 5.09
N PHE A 31 -10.79 -1.53 4.78
CA PHE A 31 -10.20 -0.22 5.02
C PHE A 31 -10.98 0.89 4.31
N ILE A 32 -11.25 0.75 3.01
CA ILE A 32 -11.99 1.75 2.23
C ILE A 32 -13.40 1.94 2.80
N GLY A 33 -14.12 0.85 3.08
CA GLY A 33 -15.47 0.92 3.64
C GLY A 33 -15.51 1.63 5.00
N LEU A 34 -14.56 1.31 5.88
CA LEU A 34 -14.47 1.93 7.21
C LEU A 34 -13.96 3.38 7.18
N TYR A 35 -13.14 3.73 6.19
CA TYR A 35 -12.56 5.07 6.08
C TYR A 35 -13.50 6.06 5.36
N VAL A 36 -14.23 5.59 4.34
CA VAL A 36 -15.01 6.44 3.43
C VAL A 36 -16.48 6.53 3.82
N SER A 37 -17.03 5.64 4.65
CA SER A 37 -18.47 5.63 4.95
C SER A 37 -18.83 6.47 6.18
N PRO A 38 -19.29 7.74 6.03
CA PRO A 38 -19.82 8.55 7.13
C PRO A 38 -20.98 7.85 7.87
N GLU A 39 -21.79 7.08 7.16
CA GLU A 39 -23.00 6.41 7.67
C GLU A 39 -22.69 5.31 8.69
N LEU A 40 -21.57 4.59 8.53
CA LEU A 40 -21.14 3.58 9.50
C LEU A 40 -20.79 4.22 10.86
N PHE A 41 -20.34 5.47 10.86
CA PHE A 41 -19.98 6.18 12.08
C PHE A 41 -21.19 6.59 12.91
N GLU A 42 -22.32 6.90 12.26
CA GLU A 42 -23.58 7.20 12.95
C GLU A 42 -24.20 5.95 13.57
N LEU A 43 -24.06 4.79 12.92
CA LEU A 43 -24.54 3.49 13.42
C LEU A 43 -23.70 2.90 14.56
N ALA A 44 -22.38 3.11 14.56
CA ALA A 44 -21.48 2.47 15.52
C ALA A 44 -21.38 3.17 16.88
N GLY A 45 -21.93 4.38 17.03
CA GLY A 45 -21.88 5.17 18.27
C GLY A 45 -20.50 5.67 18.69
N SER A 46 -19.41 5.22 18.06
CA SER A 46 -18.04 5.68 18.32
C SER A 46 -17.18 5.71 17.05
N THR A 47 -16.77 6.91 16.66
CA THR A 47 -15.88 7.14 15.51
C THR A 47 -14.45 6.65 15.72
N LEU A 48 -14.02 6.51 16.97
CA LEU A 48 -12.67 6.07 17.31
C LEU A 48 -12.47 4.59 16.99
N ILE A 49 -13.45 3.75 17.30
CA ILE A 49 -13.36 2.29 17.11
C ILE A 49 -13.25 1.95 15.62
N LEU A 50 -14.07 2.58 14.78
CA LEU A 50 -14.04 2.35 13.34
C LEU A 50 -12.73 2.82 12.70
N ARG A 51 -12.18 3.97 13.15
CA ARG A 51 -10.85 4.42 12.70
C ARG A 51 -9.74 3.47 13.13
N ALA A 52 -9.79 2.97 14.37
CA ALA A 52 -8.83 1.97 14.84
C ALA A 52 -8.92 0.69 14.02
N LEU A 53 -10.14 0.24 13.68
CA LEU A 53 -10.35 -0.93 12.83
C LEU A 53 -9.82 -0.71 11.40
N ALA A 54 -9.99 0.48 10.84
CA ALA A 54 -9.40 0.83 9.54
C ALA A 54 -7.87 0.74 9.57
N VAL A 55 -7.23 1.22 10.64
CA VAL A 55 -5.77 1.07 10.84
C VAL A 55 -5.37 -0.39 10.96
N LEU A 56 -6.15 -1.22 11.67
CA LEU A 56 -5.90 -2.67 11.76
C LEU A 56 -6.02 -3.35 10.38
N CYS A 57 -6.96 -2.93 9.53
CA CYS A 57 -7.05 -3.42 8.16
C CYS A 57 -5.77 -3.11 7.37
N LEU A 58 -5.23 -1.88 7.48
CA LEU A 58 -3.96 -1.52 6.84
C LEU A 58 -2.78 -2.33 7.35
N LEU A 59 -2.67 -2.51 8.67
CA LEU A 59 -1.63 -3.36 9.27
C LEU A 59 -1.75 -4.81 8.78
N GLY A 60 -2.96 -5.31 8.61
CA GLY A 60 -3.22 -6.62 8.01
C GLY A 60 -2.74 -6.71 6.56
N VAL A 61 -2.95 -5.67 5.74
CA VAL A 61 -2.44 -5.62 4.36
C VAL A 61 -0.91 -5.67 4.35
N VAL A 62 -0.25 -4.92 5.23
CA VAL A 62 1.21 -4.93 5.37
C VAL A 62 1.69 -6.33 5.79
N TYR A 63 0.99 -6.99 6.72
CA TYR A 63 1.31 -8.35 7.13
C TYR A 63 1.22 -9.34 5.96
N GLU A 64 0.11 -9.33 5.20
CA GLU A 64 -0.06 -10.25 4.07
C GLU A 64 0.95 -9.95 2.95
N PHE A 65 1.31 -8.67 2.73
CA PHE A 65 2.36 -8.30 1.79
C PHE A 65 3.74 -8.80 2.24
N ALA A 66 4.10 -8.62 3.51
CA ALA A 66 5.35 -9.16 4.06
C ALA A 66 5.40 -10.69 3.97
N ALA A 67 4.26 -11.35 4.20
CA ALA A 67 4.15 -12.80 4.10
C ALA A 67 4.21 -13.30 2.64
N LEU A 68 3.76 -12.50 1.67
CA LEU A 68 4.00 -12.74 0.24
C LEU A 68 5.49 -12.61 -0.10
N MET A 69 6.15 -11.54 0.36
CA MET A 69 7.57 -11.29 0.12
C MET A 69 8.47 -12.43 0.62
N ARG A 70 8.14 -13.01 1.77
CA ARG A 70 8.86 -14.19 2.32
C ARG A 70 8.71 -15.45 1.48
N ALA A 71 7.70 -15.53 0.61
CA ALA A 71 7.50 -16.66 -0.28
C ALA A 71 8.21 -16.48 -1.64
N LEU A 72 8.93 -15.37 -1.83
CA LEU A 72 9.68 -15.08 -3.05
C LEU A 72 11.12 -15.60 -2.94
N ASP A 73 11.69 -15.91 -4.11
CA ASP A 73 13.12 -16.18 -4.23
C ASP A 73 13.95 -14.93 -3.89
N GLU A 74 15.20 -15.13 -3.48
CA GLU A 74 16.08 -14.07 -2.98
C GLU A 74 16.25 -12.91 -3.98
N LEU A 75 16.39 -13.21 -5.27
CA LEU A 75 16.50 -12.20 -6.33
C LEU A 75 15.23 -11.34 -6.41
N GLN A 76 14.06 -11.98 -6.41
CA GLN A 76 12.78 -11.29 -6.49
C GLN A 76 12.55 -10.43 -5.26
N LEU A 77 12.79 -10.98 -4.07
CA LEU A 77 12.73 -10.24 -2.81
C LEU A 77 13.60 -8.98 -2.86
N ARG A 78 14.84 -9.09 -3.36
CA ARG A 78 15.76 -7.95 -3.46
C ARG A 78 15.23 -6.87 -4.42
N ILE A 79 14.69 -7.26 -5.57
CA ILE A 79 14.07 -6.33 -6.53
C ILE A 79 12.91 -5.57 -5.86
N HIS A 80 12.04 -6.27 -5.14
CA HIS A 80 10.90 -5.66 -4.45
C HIS A 80 11.33 -4.71 -3.32
N LEU A 81 12.34 -5.09 -2.54
CA LEU A 81 12.88 -4.21 -1.48
C LEU A 81 13.52 -2.95 -2.04
N ILE A 82 14.25 -3.03 -3.16
CA ILE A 82 14.80 -1.83 -3.83
C ILE A 82 13.65 -0.96 -4.36
N ALA A 83 12.63 -1.56 -4.98
CA ALA A 83 11.47 -0.83 -5.47
C ALA A 83 10.73 -0.10 -4.34
N LEU A 84 10.53 -0.76 -3.19
CA LEU A 84 9.94 -0.17 -1.99
C LEU A 84 10.80 0.97 -1.43
N ALA A 85 12.13 0.81 -1.38
CA ALA A 85 13.02 1.85 -0.90
C ALA A 85 12.99 3.10 -1.82
N CYS A 86 13.02 2.91 -3.14
CA CYS A 86 12.91 3.99 -4.11
C CYS A 86 11.58 4.74 -4.00
N ALA A 87 10.49 3.99 -3.94
CA ALA A 87 9.15 4.57 -3.85
C ALA A 87 8.91 5.25 -2.48
N GLY A 88 9.38 4.65 -1.39
CA GLY A 88 9.31 5.23 -0.05
C GLY A 88 10.11 6.52 0.06
N GLY A 89 11.34 6.54 -0.48
CA GLY A 89 12.15 7.74 -0.58
C GLY A 89 11.46 8.84 -1.38
N ALA A 90 10.97 8.52 -2.58
CA ALA A 90 10.28 9.49 -3.44
C ALA A 90 9.03 10.07 -2.77
N VAL A 91 8.15 9.23 -2.20
CA VAL A 91 6.92 9.69 -1.52
C VAL A 91 7.26 10.49 -0.28
N CYS A 92 8.24 10.07 0.53
CA CYS A 92 8.66 10.82 1.70
C CYS A 92 9.14 12.22 1.31
N THR A 93 10.04 12.33 0.32
CA THR A 93 10.53 13.62 -0.16
C THR A 93 9.41 14.50 -0.70
N LEU A 94 8.49 13.95 -1.50
CA LEU A 94 7.36 14.72 -2.05
C LEU A 94 6.39 15.18 -0.97
N MET A 95 6.04 14.32 -0.01
CA MET A 95 5.14 14.67 1.09
C MET A 95 5.76 15.66 2.06
N THR A 96 7.06 15.52 2.38
CA THR A 96 7.79 16.49 3.20
C THR A 96 7.88 17.83 2.48
N GLY A 97 8.28 17.84 1.20
CA GLY A 97 8.36 19.07 0.39
C GLY A 97 7.01 19.77 0.27
N TRP A 98 5.94 19.02 0.01
CA TRP A 98 4.59 19.56 0.00
C TRP A 98 4.16 20.09 1.36
N GLY A 99 4.49 19.38 2.45
CA GLY A 99 4.20 19.82 3.82
C GLY A 99 4.82 21.17 4.15
N LEU A 100 6.06 21.42 3.71
CA LEU A 100 6.74 22.71 3.88
C LEU A 100 6.05 23.82 3.09
N ILE A 101 5.74 23.58 1.82
CA ILE A 101 5.02 24.56 0.97
C ILE A 101 3.64 24.87 1.55
N ALA A 102 2.92 23.84 1.99
CA ALA A 102 1.58 23.99 2.54
C ALA A 102 1.58 24.78 3.85
N LEU A 103 2.60 24.57 4.71
CA LEU A 103 2.77 25.32 5.95
C LEU A 103 2.99 26.82 5.68
N GLU A 104 3.79 27.17 4.67
CA GLU A 104 4.12 28.56 4.36
C GLU A 104 2.99 29.31 3.63
N ASN A 105 2.12 28.60 2.91
CA ASN A 105 1.03 29.18 2.12
C ASN A 105 -0.37 28.97 2.73
N ASP A 106 -0.45 28.50 3.99
CA ASP A 106 -1.69 28.13 4.70
C ASP A 106 -2.62 27.23 3.85
N LEU A 107 -2.02 26.29 3.11
CA LEU A 107 -2.75 25.37 2.26
C LEU A 107 -3.20 24.15 3.06
N ARG A 108 -4.41 23.67 2.78
CA ARG A 108 -4.85 22.37 3.29
C ARG A 108 -3.91 21.28 2.80
N THR A 109 -3.38 20.48 3.72
CA THR A 109 -2.57 19.32 3.36
C THR A 109 -3.48 18.23 2.80
N PRO A 110 -3.22 17.71 1.59
CA PRO A 110 -3.78 16.45 1.20
C PRO A 110 -3.13 15.43 2.14
N GLY A 111 -3.86 15.02 3.18
CA GLY A 111 -3.29 14.29 4.30
C GLY A 111 -2.70 12.93 3.92
N ALA A 112 -2.51 12.08 4.92
CA ALA A 112 -2.01 10.70 4.76
C ALA A 112 -2.77 9.85 3.70
N VAL A 113 -3.94 10.30 3.25
CA VAL A 113 -4.74 9.73 2.17
C VAL A 113 -3.97 9.60 0.85
N LEU A 114 -3.10 10.57 0.48
CA LEU A 114 -2.33 10.48 -0.76
C LEU A 114 -1.04 9.68 -0.62
N ALA A 115 -0.56 9.46 0.60
CA ALA A 115 0.69 8.74 0.83
C ALA A 115 0.59 7.28 0.38
N LEU A 116 -0.52 6.60 0.66
CA LEU A 116 -0.75 5.20 0.26
C LEU A 116 -0.84 5.01 -1.26
N PRO A 117 -1.69 5.76 -2.00
CA PRO A 117 -1.71 5.72 -3.46
C PRO A 117 -0.38 6.12 -4.09
N GLY A 118 0.27 7.17 -3.57
CA GLY A 118 1.60 7.59 -4.03
C GLY A 118 2.64 6.50 -3.86
N MET A 119 2.59 5.79 -2.73
CA MET A 119 3.48 4.66 -2.43
C MET A 119 3.22 3.48 -3.36
N ALA A 120 1.97 3.12 -3.60
CA ALA A 120 1.61 2.06 -4.52
C ALA A 120 2.05 2.37 -5.96
N LEU A 121 1.78 3.58 -6.45
CA LEU A 121 2.17 4.04 -7.78
C LEU A 121 3.70 4.08 -7.93
N GLY A 122 4.39 4.72 -6.98
CA GLY A 122 5.84 4.79 -6.97
C GLY A 122 6.46 3.40 -6.95
N TYR A 123 5.89 2.47 -6.17
CA TYR A 123 6.34 1.09 -6.10
C TYR A 123 6.20 0.38 -7.44
N TYR A 124 5.06 0.48 -8.11
CA TYR A 124 4.87 -0.14 -9.44
C TYR A 124 5.79 0.45 -10.50
N ILE A 125 5.97 1.77 -10.50
CA ILE A 125 6.89 2.46 -11.42
C ILE A 125 8.32 1.96 -11.17
N ALA A 126 8.78 1.98 -9.92
CA ALA A 126 10.12 1.51 -9.57
C ALA A 126 10.30 0.02 -9.93
N LEU A 127 9.31 -0.81 -9.62
CA LEU A 127 9.34 -2.24 -9.93
C LEU A 127 9.49 -2.48 -11.44
N PHE A 128 8.76 -1.75 -12.28
CA PHE A 128 8.85 -1.85 -13.74
C PHE A 128 10.26 -1.55 -14.27
N PHE A 129 10.91 -0.51 -13.77
CA PHE A 129 12.26 -0.15 -14.22
C PHE A 129 13.33 -1.09 -13.66
N ILE A 130 13.22 -1.50 -12.40
CA ILE A 130 14.20 -2.37 -11.75
C ILE A 130 14.14 -3.77 -12.35
N THR A 131 12.94 -4.34 -12.54
CA THR A 131 12.79 -5.69 -13.12
C THR A 131 13.40 -5.80 -14.52
N ARG A 132 13.29 -4.76 -15.35
CA ARG A 132 13.91 -4.70 -16.69
C ARG A 132 15.44 -4.77 -16.68
N ARG A 133 16.09 -4.42 -15.57
CA ARG A 133 17.55 -4.55 -15.43
C ARG A 133 18.00 -5.99 -15.21
N TYR A 134 17.10 -6.86 -14.75
CA TYR A 134 17.38 -8.24 -14.37
C TYR A 134 16.69 -9.26 -15.29
N ALA A 135 15.99 -8.80 -16.34
CA ALA A 135 15.40 -9.62 -17.40
C ALA A 135 16.39 -9.75 -18.57
#